data_AF-A0A7X0KTF5-F1
#
_entry.id   AF-A0A7X0KTF5-F1
#
_cell.length_a   1.000
_cell.length_b   1.000
_cell.length_c   1.000
_cell.angle_alpha   90.00
_cell.angle_beta   90.00
_cell.angle_gamma   90.00
#
_symmetry.space_group_name_H-M   'P 1'
#
loop_
_entity.id
_entity.type
_entity.pdbx_description
1 polymer ?
#
loop_
_entity_poly.entity_id
_entity_poly.type
_entity_poly.pdbx_seq_one_letter_code
_entity_poly.pdbx_strand_id
1 'polypeptide(L)'
;MTDQLDDRIRDTPDATDAAAAAREARLERRCEYDRRWRKENHAKVRAYRLAYDAAHRDQVNAAARESSRRVRERARAEGEQERLEEERRERKRQASRDWYARNKDRHLESQRKTNARKKAEDPDKYRVDKAARTKKWADANREAVNARLRAKYREDPSKKAEAARDYYERNAEKVKARRRAYYAANRERQLEAQARWRAREKRRTELGLPPTRLHRTTAAERKANAAAADAFFARQYTPPQIRAIREQEPAPSREALDRWERESARARAASFLADDPTVRAALSDTELRHIEATERRRREREQQDSARAEREQLRREEEERLDAVARQVNERFRRGPRPPEQYDPAHPPAFPSSPSRGLGL
;
A
#
# COMPACT_ATOMS: atom_id res chain seq x y z
N MET A 1 -32.06 -0.69 -58.84
CA MET A 1 -33.06 -1.30 -57.94
C MET A 1 -33.16 -2.78 -58.30
N THR A 2 -32.16 -3.55 -57.89
CA THR A 2 -32.11 -5.01 -58.03
C THR A 2 -31.63 -5.48 -56.68
N ASP A 3 -32.61 -5.66 -55.80
CA ASP A 3 -32.42 -6.09 -54.44
C ASP A 3 -33.28 -7.34 -54.27
N GLN A 4 -32.75 -8.28 -53.50
CA GLN A 4 -33.44 -9.47 -52.98
C GLN A 4 -33.72 -10.57 -54.01
N LEU A 5 -32.86 -11.60 -54.05
CA LEU A 5 -33.24 -13.02 -54.23
C LEU A 5 -32.00 -13.92 -54.36
N ASP A 6 -31.10 -13.97 -53.37
CA ASP A 6 -29.97 -14.92 -53.43
C ASP A 6 -29.45 -15.37 -52.05
N ASP A 7 -30.35 -15.73 -51.12
CA ASP A 7 -29.95 -16.22 -49.78
C ASP A 7 -30.85 -17.35 -49.22
N ARG A 8 -31.31 -18.28 -50.08
CA ARG A 8 -32.12 -19.44 -49.67
C ARG A 8 -31.60 -20.80 -50.15
N ILE A 9 -30.29 -20.95 -50.32
CA ILE A 9 -29.70 -22.26 -50.60
C ILE A 9 -28.45 -22.42 -49.74
N ARG A 10 -28.63 -22.96 -48.53
CA ARG A 10 -27.65 -23.75 -47.76
C ARG A 10 -28.18 -23.87 -46.33
N ASP A 11 -28.87 -24.97 -46.07
CA ASP A 11 -28.95 -25.60 -44.74
C ASP A 11 -29.64 -26.97 -44.88
N THR A 12 -29.17 -27.77 -45.83
CA THR A 12 -29.38 -29.22 -45.76
C THR A 12 -28.13 -29.78 -45.07
N PRO A 13 -28.22 -30.32 -43.85
CA PRO A 13 -27.07 -30.92 -43.19
C PRO A 13 -26.49 -32.00 -44.10
N ASP A 14 -25.17 -31.93 -44.34
CA ASP A 14 -24.46 -32.89 -45.18
C ASP A 14 -24.76 -34.31 -44.68
N ALA A 15 -25.01 -35.24 -45.61
CA ALA A 15 -25.35 -36.62 -45.28
C ALA A 15 -24.30 -37.31 -44.36
N THR A 16 -23.09 -36.76 -44.28
CA THR A 16 -22.00 -37.17 -43.38
C THR A 16 -22.28 -36.82 -41.91
N ASP A 17 -22.93 -35.69 -41.63
CA ASP A 17 -23.25 -35.22 -40.29
C ASP A 17 -24.44 -35.99 -39.72
N ALA A 18 -25.44 -36.29 -40.56
CA ALA A 18 -26.53 -37.18 -40.21
C ALA A 18 -26.03 -38.61 -39.89
N ALA A 19 -25.03 -39.11 -40.64
CA ALA A 19 -24.41 -40.42 -40.39
C ALA A 19 -23.49 -40.44 -39.15
N ALA A 20 -22.84 -39.32 -38.80
CA ALA A 20 -22.09 -39.17 -37.55
C ALA A 20 -23.04 -39.15 -36.34
N ALA A 21 -24.10 -38.34 -36.38
CA ALA A 21 -25.12 -38.27 -35.34
C ALA A 21 -25.82 -39.63 -35.11
N ALA A 22 -26.12 -40.38 -36.17
CA ALA A 22 -26.68 -41.72 -36.04
C ALA A 22 -25.72 -42.74 -35.39
N ARG A 23 -24.41 -42.62 -35.63
CA ARG A 23 -23.36 -43.45 -34.99
C ARG A 23 -23.23 -43.11 -33.51
N GLU A 24 -23.20 -41.82 -33.16
CA GLU A 24 -23.18 -41.37 -31.77
C GLU A 24 -24.42 -41.83 -31.02
N ALA A 25 -25.62 -41.63 -31.57
CA ALA A 25 -26.87 -42.10 -30.96
C ALA A 25 -26.93 -43.64 -30.80
N ARG A 26 -26.24 -44.41 -31.65
CA ARG A 26 -26.10 -45.87 -31.49
C ARG A 26 -25.11 -46.24 -30.39
N LEU A 27 -23.99 -45.51 -30.28
CA LEU A 27 -23.02 -45.68 -29.22
C LEU A 27 -23.61 -45.30 -27.86
N GLU A 28 -24.38 -44.22 -27.79
CA GLU A 28 -25.08 -43.80 -26.58
C GLU A 28 -26.11 -44.84 -26.13
N ARG A 29 -26.98 -45.31 -27.04
CA ARG A 29 -27.92 -46.41 -26.72
C ARG A 29 -27.21 -47.67 -26.23
N ARG A 30 -26.06 -48.01 -26.81
CA ARG A 30 -25.23 -49.13 -26.36
C ARG A 30 -24.61 -48.88 -24.98
N CYS A 31 -24.07 -47.68 -24.75
CA CYS A 31 -23.52 -47.27 -23.45
C CYS A 31 -24.60 -47.26 -22.36
N GLU A 32 -25.80 -46.79 -22.67
CA GLU A 32 -26.94 -46.79 -21.76
C GLU A 32 -27.42 -48.21 -21.46
N TYR A 33 -27.53 -49.06 -22.49
CA TYR A 33 -27.81 -50.48 -22.31
C TYR A 33 -26.76 -51.15 -21.43
N ASP A 34 -25.47 -50.95 -21.69
CA ASP A 34 -24.37 -51.50 -20.89
C ASP A 34 -24.40 -50.97 -19.45
N ARG A 35 -24.72 -49.69 -19.23
CA ARG A 35 -24.88 -49.11 -17.89
C ARG A 35 -26.05 -49.74 -17.15
N ARG A 36 -27.22 -49.85 -17.79
CA ARG A 36 -28.42 -50.48 -17.20
C ARG A 36 -28.16 -51.94 -16.88
N TRP A 37 -27.60 -52.68 -17.83
CA TRP A 37 -27.24 -54.08 -17.66
C TRP A 37 -26.24 -54.27 -16.52
N ARG A 38 -25.19 -53.44 -16.43
CA ARG A 38 -24.22 -53.49 -15.31
C ARG A 38 -24.87 -53.17 -13.98
N LYS A 39 -25.82 -52.24 -13.93
CA LYS A 39 -26.52 -51.85 -12.69
C LYS A 39 -27.45 -52.97 -12.21
N GLU A 40 -28.26 -53.52 -13.12
CA GLU A 40 -29.21 -54.60 -12.84
C GLU A 40 -28.50 -55.92 -12.52
N ASN A 41 -27.38 -56.21 -13.19
CA ASN A 41 -26.63 -57.45 -13.00
C ASN A 41 -25.42 -57.29 -12.08
N HIS A 42 -25.24 -56.14 -11.42
CA HIS A 42 -24.08 -55.87 -10.56
C HIS A 42 -23.90 -56.95 -9.48
N ALA A 43 -25.00 -57.30 -8.81
CA ALA A 43 -25.00 -58.32 -7.75
C ALA A 43 -24.65 -59.72 -8.31
N LYS A 44 -25.22 -60.10 -9.45
CA LYS A 44 -24.94 -61.39 -10.11
C LYS A 44 -23.50 -61.50 -10.59
N VAL A 45 -22.99 -60.45 -11.24
CA VAL A 45 -21.58 -60.38 -11.71
C VAL A 45 -20.62 -60.42 -10.52
N ARG A 46 -20.94 -59.71 -9.42
CA ARG A 46 -20.12 -59.74 -8.21
C ARG A 46 -20.13 -61.12 -7.55
N ALA A 47 -21.28 -61.76 -7.42
CA ALA A 47 -21.39 -63.12 -6.88
C ALA A 47 -20.63 -64.13 -7.74
N TYR A 48 -20.78 -64.05 -9.07
CA TYR A 48 -20.02 -64.87 -10.01
C TYR A 48 -18.50 -64.65 -9.87
N ARG A 49 -18.04 -63.40 -9.79
CA ARG A 49 -16.61 -63.09 -9.60
C ARG A 49 -16.08 -63.63 -8.28
N LEU A 50 -16.82 -63.46 -7.18
CA LEU A 50 -16.42 -64.01 -5.88
C LEU A 50 -16.33 -65.54 -5.90
N ALA A 51 -17.30 -66.22 -6.53
CA ALA A 51 -17.26 -67.67 -6.70
C ALA A 51 -16.09 -68.12 -7.59
N TYR A 52 -15.85 -67.39 -8.68
CA TYR A 52 -14.74 -67.63 -9.59
C TYR A 52 -13.39 -67.41 -8.91
N ASP A 53 -13.21 -66.31 -8.19
CA ASP A 53 -12.01 -65.95 -7.42
C ASP A 53 -11.77 -66.95 -6.28
N ALA A 54 -12.82 -67.47 -5.65
CA ALA A 54 -12.69 -68.52 -4.64
C ALA A 54 -12.23 -69.85 -5.26
N ALA A 55 -12.77 -70.22 -6.42
CA ALA A 55 -12.40 -71.44 -7.13
C ALA A 55 -11.03 -71.37 -7.84
N HIS A 56 -10.59 -70.18 -8.24
CA HIS A 56 -9.37 -69.97 -9.04
C HIS A 56 -8.36 -69.04 -8.36
N ARG A 57 -8.42 -68.94 -7.03
CA ARG A 57 -7.65 -67.97 -6.23
C ARG A 57 -6.16 -68.00 -6.53
N ASP A 58 -5.58 -69.19 -6.61
CA ASP A 58 -4.15 -69.36 -6.84
C ASP A 58 -3.74 -68.97 -8.25
N GLN A 59 -4.58 -69.26 -9.26
CA GLN A 59 -4.34 -68.85 -10.64
C GLN A 59 -4.40 -67.33 -10.80
N VAL A 60 -5.41 -66.68 -10.19
CA VAL A 60 -5.54 -65.21 -10.19
C VAL A 60 -4.36 -64.55 -9.48
N ASN A 61 -3.94 -65.08 -8.33
CA ASN A 61 -2.78 -64.58 -7.60
C ASN A 61 -1.47 -64.79 -8.37
N ALA A 62 -1.29 -65.94 -9.04
CA ALA A 62 -0.12 -66.20 -9.87
C ALA A 62 -0.06 -65.23 -11.06
N ALA A 63 -1.17 -65.03 -11.77
CA ALA A 63 -1.28 -64.07 -12.87
C ALA A 63 -1.03 -62.62 -12.40
N ALA A 64 -1.52 -62.24 -11.22
CA ALA A 64 -1.27 -60.93 -10.63
C ALA A 64 0.21 -60.70 -10.28
N ARG A 65 0.89 -61.73 -9.74
CA ARG A 65 2.34 -61.70 -9.47
C ARG A 65 3.15 -61.59 -10.75
N GLU A 66 2.78 -62.34 -11.79
CA GLU A 66 3.45 -62.29 -13.09
C GLU A 66 3.26 -60.93 -13.76
N SER A 67 2.04 -60.40 -13.76
CA SER A 67 1.74 -59.05 -14.28
C SER A 67 2.56 -57.98 -13.53
N SER A 68 2.58 -58.06 -12.20
CA SER A 68 3.39 -57.15 -11.37
C SER A 68 4.89 -57.25 -11.66
N ARG A 69 5.40 -58.47 -11.93
CA ARG A 69 6.79 -58.69 -12.34
C ARG A 69 7.08 -58.04 -13.69
N ARG A 70 6.22 -58.24 -14.70
CA ARG A 70 6.35 -57.63 -16.02
C ARG A 70 6.32 -56.09 -15.96
N VAL A 71 5.47 -55.51 -15.13
CA VAL A 71 5.41 -54.05 -14.93
C VAL A 71 6.72 -53.53 -14.31
N ARG A 72 7.25 -54.22 -13.28
CA ARG A 72 8.54 -53.84 -12.67
C ARG A 72 9.71 -53.98 -13.63
N GLU A 73 9.71 -55.03 -14.47
CA GLU A 73 10.74 -55.23 -15.50
C GLU A 73 10.68 -54.14 -16.56
N ARG A 74 9.49 -53.74 -17.04
CA ARG A 74 9.32 -52.61 -17.95
C ARG A 74 9.80 -51.29 -17.34
N ALA A 75 9.42 -51.00 -16.10
CA ALA A 75 9.85 -49.78 -15.41
C ALA A 75 11.38 -49.71 -15.23
N ARG A 76 12.03 -50.86 -14.97
CA ARG A 76 13.50 -50.94 -14.91
C ARG A 76 14.14 -50.69 -16.27
N ALA A 77 13.61 -51.31 -17.33
CA ALA A 77 14.09 -51.12 -18.69
C ALA A 77 13.91 -49.67 -19.17
N GLU A 78 12.77 -49.04 -18.88
CA GLU A 78 12.51 -47.63 -19.18
C GLU A 78 13.49 -46.72 -18.41
N GLY A 79 13.70 -46.96 -17.12
CA GLY A 79 14.67 -46.19 -16.32
C GLY A 79 16.13 -46.40 -16.75
N GLU A 80 16.49 -47.55 -17.31
CA GLU A 80 17.80 -47.76 -17.95
C GLU A 80 17.93 -46.97 -19.25
N GLN A 81 16.90 -47.00 -20.10
CA GLN A 81 16.87 -46.22 -21.33
C GLN A 81 16.96 -44.72 -21.03
N GLU A 82 16.21 -44.21 -20.05
CA GLU A 82 16.24 -42.81 -19.67
C GLU A 82 17.63 -42.39 -19.19
N ARG A 83 18.30 -43.20 -18.35
CA ARG A 83 19.69 -42.94 -17.93
C ARG A 83 20.66 -42.91 -19.11
N LEU A 84 20.56 -43.87 -20.02
CA LEU A 84 21.38 -43.88 -21.24
C LEU A 84 21.11 -42.67 -22.14
N GLU A 85 19.85 -42.24 -22.23
CA GLU A 85 19.47 -41.03 -22.95
C GLU A 85 20.04 -39.77 -22.29
N GLU A 86 19.97 -39.66 -20.96
CA GLU A 86 20.53 -38.57 -20.19
C GLU A 86 22.05 -38.52 -20.33
N GLU A 87 22.73 -39.66 -20.24
CA GLU A 87 24.18 -39.76 -20.50
C GLU A 87 24.51 -39.33 -21.93
N ARG A 88 23.73 -39.77 -22.92
CA ARG A 88 23.90 -39.33 -24.33
C ARG A 88 23.69 -37.82 -24.45
N ARG A 89 22.69 -37.26 -23.76
CA ARG A 89 22.44 -35.80 -23.74
C ARG A 89 23.61 -35.07 -23.08
N GLU A 90 24.13 -35.56 -21.96
CA GLU A 90 25.26 -34.94 -21.26
C GLU A 90 26.55 -35.04 -22.09
N ARG A 91 26.84 -36.19 -22.71
CA ARG A 91 27.96 -36.34 -23.66
C ARG A 91 27.85 -35.37 -24.82
N LYS A 92 26.64 -35.17 -25.38
CA LYS A 92 26.41 -34.15 -26.42
C LYS A 92 26.64 -32.73 -25.90
N ARG A 93 26.20 -32.41 -24.67
CA ARG A 93 26.46 -31.10 -24.04
C ARG A 93 27.96 -30.89 -23.83
N GLN A 94 28.69 -31.90 -23.35
CA GLN A 94 30.14 -31.86 -23.15
C GLN A 94 30.88 -31.69 -24.48
N ALA A 95 30.58 -32.51 -25.49
CA ALA A 95 31.16 -32.38 -26.81
C ALA A 95 30.89 -31.00 -27.43
N SER A 96 29.70 -30.43 -27.21
CA SER A 96 29.39 -29.06 -27.64
C SER A 96 30.20 -28.00 -26.89
N ARG A 97 30.39 -28.16 -25.56
CA ARG A 97 31.25 -27.29 -24.75
C ARG A 97 32.70 -27.36 -25.21
N ASP A 98 33.22 -28.56 -25.45
CA ASP A 98 34.60 -28.78 -25.91
C ASP A 98 34.82 -28.22 -27.31
N TRP A 99 33.86 -28.43 -28.21
CA TRP A 99 33.88 -27.83 -29.53
C TRP A 99 33.89 -26.31 -29.45
N TYR A 100 33.05 -25.71 -28.60
CA TYR A 100 33.03 -24.26 -28.38
C TYR A 100 34.35 -23.76 -27.78
N ALA A 101 34.91 -24.46 -26.80
CA ALA A 101 36.20 -24.11 -26.20
C ALA A 101 37.32 -24.10 -27.24
N ARG A 102 37.37 -25.11 -28.12
CA ARG A 102 38.34 -25.21 -29.22
C ARG A 102 38.13 -24.17 -30.32
N ASN A 103 36.88 -23.77 -30.57
CA ASN A 103 36.50 -22.84 -31.65
C ASN A 103 36.13 -21.44 -31.15
N LYS A 104 36.46 -21.12 -29.90
CA LYS A 104 36.02 -19.89 -29.22
C LYS A 104 36.41 -18.65 -30.00
N ASP A 105 37.67 -18.57 -30.41
CA ASP A 105 38.21 -17.39 -31.09
C ASP A 105 37.59 -17.22 -32.47
N ARG A 106 37.48 -18.29 -33.26
CA ARG A 106 36.78 -18.27 -34.56
C ARG A 106 35.32 -17.82 -34.42
N HIS A 107 34.63 -18.27 -33.38
CA HIS A 107 33.26 -17.84 -33.12
C HIS A 107 33.18 -16.36 -32.74
N LEU A 108 34.07 -15.89 -31.87
CA LEU A 108 34.13 -14.48 -31.47
C LEU A 108 34.52 -13.57 -32.65
N GLU A 109 35.43 -13.98 -33.51
CA GLU A 109 35.78 -13.26 -34.74
C GLU A 109 34.60 -13.15 -35.69
N SER A 110 33.87 -14.26 -35.91
CA SER A 110 32.64 -14.25 -36.70
C SER A 110 31.61 -13.28 -36.11
N GLN A 111 31.38 -13.30 -34.79
CA GLN A 111 30.50 -12.35 -34.12
C GLN A 111 30.98 -10.90 -34.28
N ARG A 112 32.28 -10.62 -34.15
CA ARG A 112 32.86 -9.28 -34.37
C ARG A 112 32.58 -8.80 -35.78
N LYS A 113 32.79 -9.65 -36.80
CA LYS A 113 32.50 -9.33 -38.21
C LYS A 113 31.01 -9.03 -38.41
N THR A 114 30.12 -9.85 -37.87
CA THR A 114 28.67 -9.61 -37.96
C THR A 114 28.24 -8.31 -37.27
N ASN A 115 28.77 -8.04 -36.08
CA ASN A 115 28.46 -6.80 -35.36
C ASN A 115 29.03 -5.57 -36.07
N ALA A 116 30.23 -5.67 -36.65
CA ALA A 116 30.82 -4.61 -37.48
C ALA A 116 29.95 -4.33 -38.71
N ARG A 117 29.50 -5.38 -39.40
CA ARG A 117 28.58 -5.27 -40.54
C ARG A 117 27.27 -4.58 -40.16
N LYS A 118 26.60 -5.04 -39.09
CA LYS A 118 25.36 -4.41 -38.58
C LYS A 118 25.55 -2.95 -38.21
N LYS A 119 26.69 -2.61 -37.60
CA LYS A 119 27.04 -1.23 -37.24
C LYS A 119 27.30 -0.36 -38.47
N ALA A 120 27.82 -0.93 -39.56
CA ALA A 120 28.06 -0.22 -40.82
C ALA A 120 26.78 -0.07 -41.67
N GLU A 121 25.91 -1.09 -41.70
CA GLU A 121 24.62 -1.06 -42.40
C GLU A 121 23.66 -0.02 -41.80
N ASP A 122 23.51 -0.02 -40.46
CA ASP A 122 22.62 0.92 -39.76
C ASP A 122 23.15 1.21 -38.34
N PRO A 123 23.93 2.30 -38.17
CA PRO A 123 24.51 2.65 -36.88
C PRO A 123 23.46 2.94 -35.79
N ASP A 124 22.34 3.56 -36.17
CA ASP A 124 21.34 4.04 -35.22
C ASP A 124 20.42 2.91 -34.77
N LYS A 125 19.97 2.06 -35.69
CA LYS A 125 19.25 0.83 -35.33
C LYS A 125 20.11 -0.09 -34.47
N TYR A 126 21.40 -0.24 -34.77
CA TYR A 126 22.30 -1.03 -33.92
C TYR A 126 22.39 -0.48 -32.50
N ARG A 127 22.44 0.86 -32.32
CA ARG A 127 22.43 1.50 -30.99
C ARG A 127 21.13 1.23 -30.25
N VAL A 128 19.98 1.40 -30.90
CA VAL A 128 18.66 1.14 -30.31
C VAL A 128 18.53 -0.33 -29.91
N ASP A 129 18.86 -1.26 -30.79
CA ASP A 129 18.79 -2.70 -30.53
C ASP A 129 19.74 -3.13 -29.41
N LYS A 130 20.94 -2.55 -29.36
CA LYS A 130 21.89 -2.80 -28.26
C LYS A 130 21.34 -2.26 -26.93
N ALA A 131 20.78 -1.05 -26.93
CA ALA A 131 20.17 -0.46 -25.74
C ALA A 131 18.98 -1.30 -25.25
N ALA A 132 18.09 -1.73 -26.16
CA ALA A 132 16.94 -2.57 -25.85
C ALA A 132 17.35 -3.92 -25.26
N ARG A 133 18.35 -4.60 -25.85
CA ARG A 133 18.90 -5.85 -25.30
C ARG A 133 19.51 -5.65 -23.92
N THR A 134 20.28 -4.58 -23.74
CA THR A 134 20.90 -4.25 -22.46
C THR A 134 19.85 -3.97 -21.38
N LYS A 135 18.80 -3.22 -21.74
CA LYS A 135 17.66 -2.94 -20.86
C LYS A 135 16.92 -4.22 -20.47
N LYS A 136 16.56 -5.06 -21.44
CA LYS A 136 15.88 -6.35 -21.18
C LYS A 136 16.70 -7.24 -20.25
N TRP A 137 18.02 -7.31 -20.46
CA TRP A 137 18.91 -8.06 -19.56
C TRP A 137 18.96 -7.45 -18.16
N ALA A 138 19.07 -6.13 -18.05
CA ALA A 138 19.08 -5.44 -16.76
C ALA A 138 17.75 -5.59 -16.01
N ASP A 139 16.62 -5.57 -16.71
CA ASP A 139 15.29 -5.76 -16.14
C ASP A 139 15.11 -7.20 -15.63
N ALA A 140 15.49 -8.20 -16.44
CA ALA A 140 15.47 -9.61 -16.04
C ALA A 140 16.43 -9.94 -14.89
N ASN A 141 17.55 -9.23 -14.79
CA ASN A 141 18.58 -9.45 -13.76
C ASN A 141 18.59 -8.35 -12.69
N ARG A 142 17.50 -7.59 -12.56
CA ARG A 142 17.44 -6.39 -11.72
C ARG A 142 17.80 -6.68 -10.28
N GLU A 143 17.31 -7.80 -9.74
CA GLU A 143 17.56 -8.21 -8.36
C GLU A 143 19.01 -8.64 -8.13
N ALA A 144 19.59 -9.43 -9.04
CA ALA A 144 20.99 -9.85 -8.96
C ALA A 144 21.94 -8.65 -9.05
N VAL A 145 21.67 -7.71 -9.97
CA VAL A 145 22.44 -6.47 -10.10
C VAL A 145 22.31 -5.62 -8.84
N ASN A 146 21.10 -5.44 -8.32
CA ASN A 146 20.87 -4.67 -7.10
C ASN A 146 21.49 -5.34 -5.87
N ALA A 147 21.46 -6.67 -5.77
CA ALA A 147 22.11 -7.42 -4.71
C ALA A 147 23.62 -7.21 -4.74
N ARG A 148 24.24 -7.31 -5.92
CA ARG A 148 25.67 -7.03 -6.11
C ARG A 148 26.02 -5.58 -5.75
N LEU A 149 25.18 -4.62 -6.12
CA LEU A 149 25.38 -3.21 -5.74
C LEU A 149 25.23 -3.00 -4.23
N ARG A 150 24.24 -3.63 -3.59
CA ARG A 150 24.07 -3.58 -2.13
C ARG A 150 25.24 -4.21 -1.40
N ALA A 151 25.76 -5.34 -1.88
CA ALA A 151 26.95 -5.98 -1.33
C ALA A 151 28.16 -5.05 -1.42
N LYS A 152 28.42 -4.48 -2.61
CA LYS A 152 29.48 -3.50 -2.83
C LYS A 152 29.39 -2.30 -1.86
N TYR A 153 28.20 -1.76 -1.64
CA TYR A 153 28.01 -0.63 -0.72
C TYR A 153 28.01 -1.01 0.76
N ARG A 154 27.76 -2.29 1.09
CA ARG A 154 27.87 -2.80 2.46
C ARG A 154 29.32 -3.01 2.85
N GLU A 155 30.13 -3.52 1.92
CA GLU A 155 31.56 -3.78 2.12
C GLU A 155 32.37 -2.47 2.19
N ASP A 156 32.10 -1.51 1.30
CA ASP A 156 32.83 -0.24 1.23
C ASP A 156 31.88 0.99 1.26
N PRO A 157 31.27 1.32 2.41
CA PRO A 157 30.42 2.51 2.53
C PRO A 157 31.21 3.83 2.39
N SER A 158 32.49 3.84 2.79
CA SER A 158 33.38 5.02 2.74
C SER A 158 33.61 5.53 1.32
N LYS A 159 33.90 4.64 0.37
CA LYS A 159 34.14 5.01 -1.05
C LYS A 159 32.98 5.78 -1.67
N LYS A 160 31.74 5.45 -1.30
CA LYS A 160 30.55 6.19 -1.78
C LYS A 160 30.46 7.56 -1.13
N ALA A 161 30.75 7.66 0.17
CA ALA A 161 30.72 8.92 0.89
C ALA A 161 31.81 9.89 0.40
N GLU A 162 33.02 9.40 0.17
CA GLU A 162 34.14 10.15 -0.41
C GLU A 162 33.82 10.64 -1.83
N ALA A 163 33.39 9.74 -2.72
CA ALA A 163 32.99 10.14 -4.07
C ALA A 163 31.84 11.17 -4.07
N ALA A 164 30.92 11.09 -3.11
CA ALA A 164 29.87 12.08 -2.95
C ALA A 164 30.43 13.43 -2.45
N ARG A 165 31.35 13.43 -1.48
CA ARG A 165 32.04 14.64 -1.00
C ARG A 165 32.79 15.32 -2.14
N ASP A 166 33.64 14.59 -2.85
CA ASP A 166 34.38 15.08 -4.02
C ASP A 166 33.46 15.68 -5.08
N TYR A 167 32.33 15.02 -5.35
CA TYR A 167 31.34 15.53 -6.29
C TYR A 167 30.73 16.85 -5.83
N TYR A 168 30.32 16.95 -4.56
CA TYR A 168 29.74 18.17 -4.00
C TYR A 168 30.75 19.31 -3.89
N GLU A 169 32.02 19.02 -3.59
CA GLU A 169 33.09 20.01 -3.55
C GLU A 169 33.37 20.57 -4.95
N ARG A 170 33.58 19.70 -5.94
CA ARG A 170 33.84 20.11 -7.33
C ARG A 170 32.64 20.78 -8.02
N ASN A 171 31.42 20.46 -7.60
CA ASN A 171 30.20 20.94 -8.23
C ASN A 171 29.32 21.79 -7.30
N ALA A 172 29.89 22.37 -6.24
CA ALA A 172 29.14 23.10 -5.22
C ALA A 172 28.21 24.17 -5.83
N GLU A 173 28.74 24.96 -6.77
CA GLU A 173 27.98 26.04 -7.42
C GLU A 173 26.91 25.50 -8.37
N LYS A 174 27.19 24.44 -9.14
CA LYS A 174 26.18 23.78 -10.00
C LYS A 174 25.04 23.20 -9.16
N VAL A 175 25.35 22.59 -8.02
CA VAL A 175 24.36 22.05 -7.09
C VAL A 175 23.51 23.16 -6.47
N LYS A 176 24.13 24.25 -6.01
CA LYS A 176 23.41 25.42 -5.48
C LYS A 176 22.51 26.05 -6.53
N ALA A 177 23.00 26.28 -7.75
CA ALA A 177 22.24 26.83 -8.85
C ALA A 177 21.03 25.94 -9.19
N ARG A 178 21.23 24.62 -9.26
CA ARG A 178 20.13 23.66 -9.48
C ARG A 178 19.10 23.68 -8.35
N ARG A 179 19.54 23.77 -7.09
CA ARG A 179 18.63 23.89 -5.93
C ARG A 179 17.81 25.18 -5.98
N ARG A 180 18.43 26.31 -6.32
CA ARG A 180 17.74 27.60 -6.48
C ARG A 180 16.72 27.54 -7.62
N ALA A 181 17.11 27.02 -8.79
CA ALA A 181 16.21 26.85 -9.94
C ALA A 181 15.03 25.92 -9.61
N TYR A 182 15.29 24.80 -8.94
CA TYR A 182 14.23 23.88 -8.50
C TYR A 182 13.27 24.56 -7.51
N TYR A 183 13.79 25.28 -6.52
CA TYR A 183 12.96 26.00 -5.56
C TYR A 183 12.14 27.11 -6.23
N ALA A 184 12.73 27.87 -7.15
CA ALA A 184 12.02 28.90 -7.92
C ALA A 184 10.87 28.29 -8.73
N ALA A 185 11.13 27.21 -9.47
CA ALA A 185 10.13 26.52 -10.28
C ALA A 185 9.04 25.81 -9.48
N ASN A 186 9.31 25.43 -8.22
CA ASN A 186 8.38 24.68 -7.37
C ASN A 186 7.94 25.48 -6.13
N ARG A 187 8.14 26.80 -6.13
CA ARG A 187 7.92 27.65 -4.95
C ARG A 187 6.48 27.55 -4.48
N GLU A 188 5.52 27.70 -5.40
CA GLU A 188 4.10 27.63 -5.11
C GLU A 188 3.69 26.27 -4.59
N ARG A 189 4.11 25.17 -5.24
CA ARG A 189 3.87 23.81 -4.76
C ARG A 189 4.40 23.57 -3.34
N GLN A 190 5.58 24.11 -3.01
CA GLN A 190 6.13 24.00 -1.65
C GLN A 190 5.32 24.82 -0.64
N LEU A 191 4.92 26.04 -1.00
CA LEU A 191 4.07 26.89 -0.16
C LEU A 191 2.69 26.27 0.06
N GLU A 192 2.08 25.68 -0.96
CA GLU A 192 0.83 24.94 -0.86
C GLU A 192 0.97 23.70 0.03
N ALA A 193 2.02 22.91 -0.15
CA ALA A 193 2.28 21.75 0.71
C ALA A 193 2.46 22.17 2.17
N GLN A 194 3.15 23.29 2.40
CA GLN A 194 3.33 23.87 3.73
C GLN A 194 2.00 24.40 4.29
N ALA A 195 1.18 25.07 3.47
CA ALA A 195 -0.15 25.55 3.86
C ALA A 195 -1.07 24.38 4.21
N ARG A 196 -1.09 23.31 3.41
CA ARG A 196 -1.83 22.07 3.69
C ARG A 196 -1.36 21.41 4.98
N TRP A 197 -0.04 21.38 5.22
CA TRP A 197 0.51 20.86 6.46
C TRP A 197 0.06 21.70 7.66
N ARG A 198 0.15 23.04 7.59
CA ARG A 198 -0.32 23.95 8.64
C ARG A 198 -1.83 23.81 8.90
N ALA A 199 -2.65 23.74 7.84
CA ALA A 199 -4.09 23.56 7.96
C ALA A 199 -4.46 22.20 8.58
N ARG A 200 -3.70 21.14 8.28
CA ARG A 200 -3.86 19.84 8.94
C ARG A 200 -3.51 19.92 10.42
N GLU A 201 -2.38 20.54 10.77
CA GLU A 201 -2.00 20.70 12.19
C GLU A 201 -2.99 21.58 12.95
N LYS A 202 -3.49 22.66 12.33
CA LYS A 202 -4.54 23.50 12.93
C LYS A 202 -5.79 22.69 13.26
N ARG A 203 -6.32 21.92 12.29
CA ARG A 203 -7.47 21.03 12.51
C ARG A 203 -7.23 19.99 13.59
N ARG A 204 -6.02 19.43 13.65
CA ARG A 204 -5.63 18.47 14.68
C ARG A 204 -5.69 19.11 16.07
N THR A 205 -5.17 20.33 16.22
CA THR A 205 -5.24 21.08 17.48
C THR A 205 -6.67 21.49 17.84
N GLU A 206 -7.47 21.97 16.87
CA GLU A 206 -8.89 22.31 17.06
C GLU A 206 -9.72 21.11 17.53
N LEU A 207 -9.37 19.89 17.09
CA LEU A 207 -9.99 18.63 17.52
C LEU A 207 -9.43 18.11 18.86
N GLY A 208 -8.58 18.87 19.55
CA GLY A 208 -8.03 18.51 20.86
C GLY A 208 -7.01 17.37 20.83
N LEU A 209 -6.46 17.01 19.66
CA LEU A 209 -5.40 16.00 19.60
C LEU A 209 -4.07 16.58 20.10
N PRO A 210 -3.28 15.82 20.89
CA PRO A 210 -2.02 16.29 21.46
C PRO A 210 -1.02 16.70 20.36
N PRO A 211 -0.08 17.64 20.61
CA PRO A 211 0.84 18.22 19.61
C PRO A 211 1.87 17.22 19.07
N THR A 212 2.21 16.20 19.85
CA THR A 212 3.01 15.04 19.43
C THR A 212 2.14 13.81 19.35
N ARG A 213 2.33 12.97 18.32
CA ARG A 213 1.68 11.66 18.27
C ARG A 213 2.22 10.84 19.45
N LEU A 214 1.39 10.62 20.47
CA LEU A 214 1.77 9.90 21.71
C LEU A 214 2.32 8.50 21.40
N HIS A 215 1.87 7.88 20.31
CA HIS A 215 2.44 6.64 19.80
C HIS A 215 2.79 6.76 18.31
N ARG A 216 4.02 6.41 17.97
CA ARG A 216 4.41 6.18 16.57
C ARG A 216 3.83 4.85 16.13
N THR A 217 2.71 4.88 15.43
CA THR A 217 2.22 3.68 14.75
C THR A 217 3.25 3.21 13.73
N THR A 218 3.74 1.98 13.91
CA THR A 218 4.71 1.40 13.01
C THR A 218 4.10 1.20 11.62
N ALA A 219 4.92 1.07 10.58
CA ALA A 219 4.40 0.78 9.24
C ALA A 219 3.62 -0.54 9.20
N ALA A 220 4.03 -1.52 10.00
CA ALA A 220 3.36 -2.80 10.17
C ALA A 220 1.97 -2.63 10.80
N GLU A 221 1.87 -1.89 11.91
CA GLU A 221 0.58 -1.58 12.56
C GLU A 221 -0.37 -0.82 11.64
N ARG A 222 0.12 0.16 10.87
CA ARG A 222 -0.73 0.86 9.90
C ARG A 222 -1.29 -0.09 8.83
N LYS A 223 -0.47 -1.03 8.35
CA LYS A 223 -0.90 -2.04 7.38
C LYS A 223 -1.91 -3.01 8.00
N ALA A 224 -1.68 -3.43 9.25
CA ALA A 224 -2.59 -4.30 9.98
C ALA A 224 -3.94 -3.61 10.24
N ASN A 225 -3.93 -2.34 10.66
CA ASN A 225 -5.15 -1.56 10.89
C ASN A 225 -5.93 -1.33 9.59
N ALA A 226 -5.23 -1.05 8.48
CA ALA A 226 -5.86 -0.93 7.17
C ALA A 226 -6.50 -2.26 6.74
N ALA A 227 -5.77 -3.38 6.86
CA ALA A 227 -6.31 -4.70 6.55
C ALA A 227 -7.49 -5.10 7.46
N ALA A 228 -7.44 -4.74 8.74
CA ALA A 228 -8.54 -4.96 9.68
C ALA A 228 -9.77 -4.12 9.32
N ALA A 229 -9.58 -2.86 8.92
CA ALA A 229 -10.65 -1.99 8.44
C ALA A 229 -11.26 -2.56 7.14
N ASP A 230 -10.43 -2.95 6.17
CA ASP A 230 -10.89 -3.56 4.92
C ASP A 230 -11.66 -4.86 5.19
N ALA A 231 -11.17 -5.71 6.11
CA ALA A 231 -11.87 -6.93 6.52
C ALA A 231 -13.21 -6.64 7.22
N PHE A 232 -13.27 -5.59 8.04
CA PHE A 232 -14.51 -5.15 8.68
C PHE A 232 -15.54 -4.68 7.66
N PHE A 233 -15.15 -3.83 6.70
CA PHE A 233 -16.05 -3.30 5.68
C PHE A 233 -16.40 -4.31 4.57
N ALA A 234 -15.52 -5.27 4.29
CA ALA A 234 -15.79 -6.35 3.33
C ALA A 234 -16.66 -7.47 3.91
N ARG A 235 -16.89 -7.47 5.23
CA ARG A 235 -17.69 -8.49 5.90
C ARG A 235 -19.15 -8.41 5.42
N GLN A 236 -19.62 -9.50 4.82
CA GLN A 236 -21.02 -9.68 4.48
C GLN A 236 -21.79 -10.09 5.75
N TYR A 237 -22.75 -9.27 6.16
CA TYR A 237 -23.63 -9.58 7.29
C TYR A 237 -24.82 -10.42 6.80
N THR A 238 -25.15 -11.47 7.55
CA THR A 238 -26.36 -12.24 7.27
C THR A 238 -27.61 -11.48 7.73
N PRO A 239 -28.79 -11.71 7.13
CA PRO A 239 -30.05 -11.08 7.56
C PRO A 239 -30.33 -11.12 9.08
N PRO A 240 -30.09 -12.23 9.82
CA PRO A 240 -30.26 -12.24 11.27
C PRO A 240 -29.23 -11.39 12.02
N GLN A 241 -27.99 -11.28 11.52
CA GLN A 241 -26.97 -10.40 12.11
C GLN A 241 -27.34 -8.92 11.92
N ILE A 242 -27.87 -8.56 10.74
CA ILE A 242 -28.37 -7.20 10.48
C ILE A 242 -29.53 -6.87 11.43
N ARG A 243 -30.43 -7.85 11.69
CA ARG A 243 -31.52 -7.67 12.64
C ARG A 243 -31.00 -7.43 14.06
N ALA A 244 -30.05 -8.23 14.53
CA ALA A 244 -29.44 -8.06 15.85
C ALA A 244 -28.73 -6.70 16.00
N ILE A 245 -28.03 -6.23 14.96
CA ILE A 245 -27.40 -4.89 14.97
C ILE A 245 -28.45 -3.80 15.09
N ARG A 246 -29.57 -3.89 14.34
CA ARG A 246 -30.68 -2.92 14.39
C ARG A 246 -31.44 -2.92 15.72
N GLU A 247 -31.43 -4.04 16.44
CA GLU A 247 -32.02 -4.16 17.77
C GLU A 247 -31.12 -3.53 18.85
N GLN A 248 -29.80 -3.64 18.69
CA GLN A 248 -28.81 -3.04 19.61
C GLN A 248 -28.66 -1.53 19.40
N GLU A 249 -28.70 -1.07 18.15
CA GLU A 249 -28.60 0.33 17.77
C GLU A 249 -29.91 0.77 17.12
N PRO A 250 -30.86 1.35 17.89
CA PRO A 250 -32.11 1.80 17.33
C PRO A 250 -31.85 2.83 16.23
N ALA A 251 -32.59 2.73 15.14
CA ALA A 251 -32.45 3.64 14.02
C ALA A 251 -32.60 5.10 14.50
N PRO A 252 -31.75 6.02 14.05
CA PRO A 252 -31.88 7.43 14.40
C PRO A 252 -33.28 7.93 14.00
N SER A 253 -33.84 8.82 14.82
CA SER A 253 -35.17 9.38 14.56
C SER A 253 -35.21 10.06 13.19
N ARG A 254 -36.40 10.06 12.57
CA ARG A 254 -36.58 10.68 11.25
C ARG A 254 -36.15 12.15 11.25
N GLU A 255 -36.44 12.87 12.34
CA GLU A 255 -36.02 14.26 12.52
C GLU A 255 -34.50 14.44 12.58
N ALA A 256 -33.78 13.50 13.20
CA ALA A 256 -32.32 13.51 13.26
C ALA A 256 -31.72 13.26 11.87
N LEU A 257 -32.30 12.33 11.10
CA LEU A 257 -31.92 12.08 9.72
C LEU A 257 -32.18 13.29 8.82
N ASP A 258 -33.37 13.89 8.89
CA ASP A 258 -33.71 15.08 8.10
C ASP A 258 -32.81 16.27 8.47
N ARG A 259 -32.43 16.42 9.75
CA ARG A 259 -31.46 17.42 10.18
C ARG A 259 -30.08 17.16 9.58
N TRP A 260 -29.59 15.92 9.69
CA TRP A 260 -28.31 15.52 9.13
C TRP A 260 -28.25 15.67 7.61
N GLU A 261 -29.33 15.33 6.90
CA GLU A 261 -29.42 15.51 5.44
C GLU A 261 -29.37 17.00 5.06
N ARG A 262 -30.08 17.86 5.79
CA ARG A 262 -30.05 19.32 5.59
C ARG A 262 -28.65 19.88 5.86
N GLU A 263 -28.01 19.49 6.95
CA GLU A 263 -26.66 19.93 7.29
C GLU A 263 -25.62 19.44 6.28
N SER A 264 -25.73 18.17 5.86
CA SER A 264 -24.86 17.58 4.84
C SER A 264 -25.06 18.23 3.47
N ALA A 265 -26.30 18.55 3.09
CA ALA A 265 -26.60 19.28 1.86
C ALA A 265 -26.03 20.70 1.90
N ARG A 266 -26.15 21.41 3.04
CA ARG A 266 -25.53 22.72 3.24
C ARG A 266 -24.01 22.66 3.17
N ALA A 267 -23.38 21.68 3.81
CA ALA A 267 -21.93 21.50 3.80
C ALA A 267 -21.41 21.19 2.39
N ARG A 268 -22.11 20.32 1.63
CA ARG A 268 -21.78 20.03 0.23
C ARG A 268 -21.95 21.25 -0.67
N ALA A 269 -23.04 22.00 -0.52
CA ALA A 269 -23.25 23.23 -1.26
C ALA A 269 -22.18 24.28 -0.94
N ALA A 270 -21.82 24.46 0.34
CA ALA A 270 -20.75 25.37 0.74
C ALA A 270 -19.38 24.96 0.17
N SER A 271 -19.05 23.67 0.19
CA SER A 271 -17.83 23.15 -0.43
C SER A 271 -17.82 23.37 -1.94
N PHE A 272 -18.93 23.06 -2.62
CA PHE A 272 -19.05 23.24 -4.06
C PHE A 272 -18.90 24.70 -4.46
N LEU A 273 -19.57 25.62 -3.73
CA LEU A 273 -19.46 27.07 -3.97
C LEU A 273 -18.05 27.61 -3.67
N ALA A 274 -17.33 27.03 -2.70
CA ALA A 274 -15.95 27.42 -2.41
C ALA A 274 -14.97 26.97 -3.51
N ASP A 275 -15.27 25.86 -4.18
CA ASP A 275 -14.45 25.28 -5.25
C ASP A 275 -14.85 25.75 -6.66
N ASP A 276 -16.05 26.35 -6.83
CA ASP A 276 -16.55 26.82 -8.13
C ASP A 276 -15.87 28.13 -8.58
N PRO A 277 -15.06 28.10 -9.66
CA PRO A 277 -14.38 29.28 -10.17
C PRO A 277 -15.33 30.32 -10.76
N THR A 278 -16.55 29.96 -11.17
CA THR A 278 -17.53 30.87 -11.77
C THR A 278 -18.23 31.72 -10.72
N VAL A 279 -18.53 31.16 -9.55
CA VAL A 279 -19.04 31.89 -8.38
C VAL A 279 -17.96 32.83 -7.83
N ARG A 280 -16.70 32.37 -7.82
CA ARG A 280 -15.53 33.21 -7.54
C ARG A 280 -15.32 34.33 -8.56
N ALA A 281 -15.67 34.12 -9.83
CA ALA A 281 -15.55 35.13 -10.87
C ALA A 281 -16.75 36.10 -10.96
N ALA A 282 -17.93 35.66 -10.50
CA ALA A 282 -19.16 36.44 -10.49
C ALA A 282 -19.25 37.41 -9.30
N LEU A 283 -18.57 37.10 -8.19
CA LEU A 283 -18.31 38.09 -7.14
C LEU A 283 -17.31 39.10 -7.68
N SER A 284 -17.70 40.37 -7.71
CA SER A 284 -16.78 41.44 -8.09
C SER A 284 -15.54 41.39 -7.17
N ASP A 285 -14.38 41.76 -7.70
CA ASP A 285 -13.12 41.80 -6.93
C ASP A 285 -13.27 42.64 -5.65
N THR A 286 -14.20 43.61 -5.65
CA THR A 286 -14.64 44.41 -4.51
C THR A 286 -15.42 43.64 -3.44
N GLU A 287 -16.35 42.76 -3.84
CA GLU A 287 -17.12 41.94 -2.90
C GLU A 287 -16.27 40.84 -2.27
N LEU A 288 -15.36 40.23 -3.03
CA LEU A 288 -14.37 39.29 -2.50
C LEU A 288 -13.47 39.95 -1.46
N ARG A 289 -12.93 41.14 -1.77
CA ARG A 289 -12.14 41.92 -0.81
C ARG A 289 -12.93 42.32 0.43
N HIS A 290 -14.23 42.61 0.29
CA HIS A 290 -15.08 42.93 1.44
C HIS A 290 -15.33 41.70 2.32
N ILE A 291 -15.64 40.54 1.72
CA ILE A 291 -15.82 39.26 2.44
C ILE A 291 -14.52 38.82 3.11
N GLU A 292 -13.39 38.94 2.43
CA GLU A 292 -12.07 38.64 3.02
C GLU A 292 -11.72 39.62 4.15
N ALA A 293 -12.07 40.91 4.01
CA ALA A 293 -11.85 41.90 5.06
C ALA A 293 -12.73 41.65 6.30
N THR A 294 -13.98 41.21 6.13
CA THR A 294 -14.86 40.88 7.26
C THR A 294 -14.41 39.60 7.96
N GLU A 295 -14.04 38.56 7.22
CA GLU A 295 -13.46 37.33 7.76
C GLU A 295 -12.13 37.59 8.48
N ARG A 296 -11.28 38.46 7.94
CA ARG A 296 -10.03 38.87 8.58
C ARG A 296 -10.30 39.59 9.90
N ARG A 297 -11.23 40.55 9.93
CA ARG A 297 -11.64 41.25 11.17
C ARG A 297 -12.21 40.28 12.21
N ARG A 298 -12.97 39.29 11.78
CA ARG A 298 -13.50 38.24 12.67
C ARG A 298 -12.37 37.42 13.29
N ARG A 299 -11.43 36.95 12.48
CA ARG A 299 -10.26 36.19 12.97
C ARG A 299 -9.37 37.02 13.89
N GLU A 300 -9.18 38.29 13.60
CA GLU A 300 -8.42 39.21 14.46
C GLU A 300 -9.11 39.40 15.82
N ARG A 301 -10.44 39.50 15.86
CA ARG A 301 -11.21 39.54 17.13
C ARG A 301 -11.08 38.23 17.90
N GLU A 302 -11.28 37.08 17.25
CA GLU A 302 -11.13 35.76 17.89
C GLU A 302 -9.69 35.54 18.44
N GLN A 303 -8.66 36.03 17.73
CA GLN A 303 -7.28 36.03 18.22
C GLN A 303 -7.05 36.97 19.40
N GLN A 304 -7.67 38.15 19.39
CA GLN A 304 -7.59 39.07 20.52
C GLN A 304 -8.31 38.52 21.75
N ASP A 305 -9.47 37.90 21.57
CA ASP A 305 -10.26 37.31 22.65
C ASP A 305 -9.56 36.08 23.24
N SER A 306 -8.98 35.21 22.42
CA SER A 306 -8.15 34.10 22.89
C SER A 306 -6.89 34.57 23.61
N ALA A 307 -6.18 35.57 23.08
CA ALA A 307 -5.01 36.15 23.75
C ALA A 307 -5.38 36.84 25.08
N ARG A 308 -6.58 37.43 25.19
CA ARG A 308 -7.10 37.97 26.45
C ARG A 308 -7.40 36.84 27.44
N ALA A 309 -8.07 35.78 27.00
CA ALA A 309 -8.37 34.63 27.84
C ALA A 309 -7.10 33.94 28.36
N GLU A 310 -6.07 33.76 27.53
CA GLU A 310 -4.78 33.22 27.95
C GLU A 310 -4.09 34.11 28.99
N ARG A 311 -4.10 35.43 28.80
CA ARG A 311 -3.55 36.38 29.79
C ARG A 311 -4.31 36.34 31.11
N GLU A 312 -5.62 36.20 31.07
CA GLU A 312 -6.44 36.04 32.28
C GLU A 312 -6.17 34.71 32.99
N GLN A 313 -5.98 33.62 32.25
CA GLN A 313 -5.57 32.34 32.83
C GLN A 313 -4.22 32.43 33.52
N LEU A 314 -3.21 33.02 32.86
CA LEU A 314 -1.89 33.21 33.45
C LEU A 314 -1.94 34.09 34.71
N ARG A 315 -2.78 35.13 34.72
CA ARG A 315 -3.00 35.96 35.92
C ARG A 315 -3.63 35.15 37.05
N ARG A 316 -4.62 34.30 36.76
CA ARG A 316 -5.25 33.43 37.77
C ARG A 316 -4.26 32.42 38.33
N GLU A 317 -3.43 31.80 37.48
CA GLU A 317 -2.37 30.89 37.92
C GLU A 317 -1.33 31.59 38.80
N GLU A 318 -0.96 32.83 38.45
CA GLU A 318 -0.05 33.64 39.25
C GLU A 318 -0.67 34.07 40.59
N GLU A 319 -1.94 34.49 40.60
CA GLU A 319 -2.70 34.78 41.81
C GLU A 319 -2.80 33.55 42.72
N GLU A 320 -3.14 32.37 42.19
CA GLU A 320 -3.18 31.12 42.94
C GLU A 320 -1.82 30.75 43.54
N ARG A 321 -0.74 31.00 42.79
CA ARG A 321 0.63 30.80 43.29
C ARG A 321 0.96 31.76 44.42
N LEU A 322 0.62 33.05 44.29
CA LEU A 322 0.85 34.05 45.33
C LEU A 322 0.03 33.73 46.59
N ASP A 323 -1.22 33.29 46.43
CA ASP A 323 -2.08 32.85 47.53
C ASP A 323 -1.55 31.59 48.22
N ALA A 324 -0.97 30.65 47.47
CA ALA A 324 -0.31 29.48 48.04
C ALA A 324 0.92 29.87 48.87
N VAL A 325 1.73 30.81 48.37
CA VAL A 325 2.89 31.36 49.11
C VAL A 325 2.42 32.10 50.36
N ALA A 326 1.40 32.95 50.26
CA ALA A 326 0.84 33.69 51.39
C ALA A 326 0.30 32.73 52.48
N ARG A 327 -0.39 31.66 52.08
CA ARG A 327 -0.83 30.59 53.00
C ARG A 327 0.35 29.90 53.67
N GLN A 328 1.40 29.56 52.92
CA GLN A 328 2.59 28.91 53.48
C GLN A 328 3.33 29.82 54.48
N VAL A 329 3.44 31.10 54.17
CA VAL A 329 4.03 32.11 55.06
C VAL A 329 3.19 32.27 56.34
N ASN A 330 1.87 32.39 56.21
CA ASN A 330 0.97 32.46 57.37
C ASN A 330 1.01 31.19 58.22
N GLU A 331 1.05 30.01 57.60
CA GLU A 331 1.15 28.74 58.32
C GLU A 331 2.47 28.63 59.08
N ARG A 332 3.57 29.12 58.49
CA ARG A 332 4.87 29.22 59.15
C ARG A 332 4.84 30.19 60.33
N PHE A 333 4.16 31.34 60.22
CA PHE A 333 3.97 32.26 61.34
C PHE A 333 3.05 31.70 62.44
N ARG A 334 2.12 30.80 62.10
CA ARG A 334 1.22 30.14 63.05
C ARG A 334 1.87 28.97 63.80
N ARG A 335 2.75 28.19 63.15
CA ARG A 335 3.33 26.96 63.71
C ARG A 335 4.81 27.05 64.09
N GLY A 336 5.52 28.06 63.59
CA GLY A 336 6.92 28.27 63.94
C GLY A 336 7.05 28.91 65.33
N PRO A 337 8.08 28.57 66.13
CA PRO A 337 8.41 29.35 67.31
C PRO A 337 8.66 30.80 66.87
N ARG A 338 8.04 31.77 67.56
CA ARG A 338 8.37 33.19 67.34
C ARG A 338 9.90 33.31 67.40
N PRO A 339 10.56 33.82 66.34
CA PRO A 339 11.98 34.08 66.41
C PRO A 339 12.22 34.95 67.66
N PRO A 340 13.19 34.61 68.52
CA PRO A 340 13.57 35.51 69.59
C PRO A 340 13.91 36.85 68.93
N GLU A 341 13.30 37.91 69.45
CA GLU A 341 13.50 39.28 69.01
C GLU A 341 15.00 39.57 69.05
N GLN A 342 15.66 39.45 67.89
CA GLN A 342 17.05 39.85 67.75
C GLN A 342 17.05 41.37 67.82
N TYR A 343 17.28 41.87 69.03
CA TYR A 343 17.58 43.25 69.30
C TYR A 343 18.82 43.62 68.48
N ASP A 344 18.63 44.31 67.37
CA ASP A 344 19.72 44.87 66.58
C ASP A 344 20.22 46.14 67.29
N PRO A 345 21.41 46.12 67.91
CA PRO A 345 21.94 47.28 68.61
C PRO A 345 22.29 48.44 67.68
N ALA A 346 22.25 48.25 66.35
CA ALA A 346 22.42 49.30 65.36
C ALA A 346 21.11 49.98 64.94
N HIS A 347 19.93 49.51 65.42
CA HIS A 347 18.66 50.14 65.08
C HIS A 347 18.35 51.29 66.06
N PRO A 348 18.40 52.57 65.63
CA PRO A 348 18.10 53.69 66.51
C PRO A 348 16.63 53.62 66.96
N PRO A 349 16.32 53.94 68.24
CA PRO A 349 14.95 53.93 68.71
C PRO A 349 14.12 54.92 67.88
N ALA A 350 13.10 54.38 67.20
CA ALA A 350 12.12 55.18 66.49
C ALA A 350 11.36 56.04 67.50
N PHE A 351 11.73 57.30 67.59
CA PHE A 351 10.99 58.31 68.33
C PHE A 351 9.54 58.38 67.80
N PRO A 352 8.54 58.57 68.67
CA PRO A 352 7.17 58.78 68.21
C PRO A 352 7.07 60.17 67.57
N SER A 353 7.20 60.25 66.24
CA SER A 353 6.82 61.45 65.49
C SER A 353 5.51 61.20 64.73
N SER A 354 4.41 61.31 65.45
CA SER A 354 3.24 62.01 64.90
C SER A 354 3.31 63.43 65.45
N PRO A 355 3.09 64.47 64.63
CA PRO A 355 1.72 64.76 64.27
C PRO A 355 1.49 65.33 62.85
N SER A 356 0.33 64.98 62.29
CA SER A 356 -0.62 65.83 61.56
C SER A 356 -0.12 66.98 60.66
N ARG A 357 -0.57 66.95 59.39
CA ARG A 357 -1.18 68.05 58.59
C ARG A 357 -0.90 67.78 57.10
N GLY A 358 -1.80 67.91 56.14
CA GLY A 358 -3.19 68.34 56.08
C GLY A 358 -3.82 67.65 54.85
N LEU A 359 -5.12 67.39 54.77
CA LEU A 359 -6.14 68.36 54.35
C LEU A 359 -5.66 69.24 53.18
N GLY A 360 -5.97 68.79 51.97
CA GLY A 360 -5.92 69.55 50.72
C GLY A 360 -6.96 68.95 49.78
N LEU A 361 -8.06 69.70 49.65
CA LEU A 361 -9.25 69.58 48.79
C LEU A 361 -9.16 68.73 47.53
#